data_AF-A0A166B6J4-F1
#
_entry.id   AF-A0A166B6J4-F1
#
_cell.length_a   1.000
_cell.length_b   1.000
_cell.length_c   1.000
_cell.angle_alpha   90.00
_cell.angle_beta   90.00
_cell.angle_gamma   90.00
#
_symmetry.space_group_name_H-M   'P 1'
#
loop_
_entity.id
_entity.type
_entity.pdbx_description
1 polymer ?
#
loop_
_entity_poly.entity_id
_entity_poly.type
_entity_poly.pdbx_seq_one_letter_code
_entity_poly.pdbx_strand_id
1 'polypeptide(L)'
;MKVEYDMEKEKRNLKKKTEKILKKYPNVDGLESVLEKILTLVDSKPFNTLTKNLVNYILKFNEIHPQEEIDIELSWEEFPILKNALALNTTKDTSRSIFSRRSDTITYTQFGNFTDFNFGILTVKEGNNPLYSSDRIYNLSNKVMVLLDEFDKDVSLDTVGVDFFRSLDAVVWNKDAKKLFKKIVPIFLDIADLIIATLFSDILSDIFTNYRTTLTVLVTCSAVKNNRNIIEYEDIICALKTFYKLTNADINDLI
;
A
#
# COMPACT_ATOMS: atom_id res chain seq x y z
N MET A 1 7.41 17.73 -23.04
CA MET A 1 8.02 16.67 -23.87
C MET A 1 7.33 15.37 -23.50
N LYS A 2 6.63 14.70 -24.42
CA LYS A 2 5.94 13.43 -24.12
C LYS A 2 7.02 12.35 -24.13
N VAL A 3 7.35 11.78 -22.97
CA VAL A 3 8.29 10.66 -22.90
C VAL A 3 7.56 9.43 -23.44
N GLU A 4 8.05 8.87 -24.54
CA GLU A 4 7.51 7.65 -25.14
C GLU A 4 8.48 6.52 -24.85
N TYR A 5 8.04 5.54 -24.05
CA TYR A 5 8.85 4.38 -23.70
C TYR A 5 8.74 3.32 -24.79
N ASP A 6 9.87 2.70 -25.12
CA ASP A 6 9.86 1.39 -25.78
C ASP A 6 9.42 0.37 -24.72
N MET A 7 8.11 0.10 -24.68
CA MET A 7 7.49 -0.78 -23.69
C MET A 7 8.09 -2.18 -23.71
N GLU A 8 8.50 -2.67 -24.88
CA GLU A 8 9.15 -3.98 -25.00
C GLU A 8 10.55 -3.97 -24.36
N LYS A 9 11.31 -2.90 -24.55
CA LYS A 9 12.60 -2.71 -23.88
C LYS A 9 12.42 -2.60 -22.37
N GLU A 10 11.43 -1.87 -21.89
CA GLU A 10 11.21 -1.72 -20.44
C GLU A 10 10.73 -3.00 -19.77
N LYS A 11 9.83 -3.77 -20.40
CA LYS A 11 9.49 -5.12 -19.94
C LYS A 11 10.71 -6.04 -19.83
N ARG A 12 11.60 -6.01 -20.84
CA ARG A 12 12.88 -6.74 -20.78
C ARG A 12 13.78 -6.26 -19.64
N ASN A 13 13.84 -4.95 -19.37
CA ASN A 13 14.62 -4.40 -18.27
C ASN A 13 14.08 -4.84 -16.91
N LEU A 14 12.77 -4.79 -16.71
CA LEU A 14 12.09 -5.25 -15.50
C LEU A 14 12.35 -6.75 -15.27
N LYS A 15 12.21 -7.58 -16.31
CA LYS A 15 12.54 -9.02 -16.24
C LYS A 15 14.00 -9.28 -15.85
N LYS A 16 14.96 -8.52 -16.40
CA LYS A 16 16.37 -8.63 -15.99
C LYS A 16 16.57 -8.24 -14.52
N LYS A 17 15.80 -7.28 -13.99
CA LYS A 17 15.86 -6.90 -12.57
C LYS A 17 15.32 -8.04 -11.69
N THR A 18 14.20 -8.67 -12.05
CA THR A 18 13.63 -9.81 -11.29
C THR A 18 14.55 -11.03 -11.32
N GLU A 19 15.12 -11.40 -12.47
CA GLU A 19 16.09 -12.50 -12.60
C GLU A 19 17.32 -12.30 -11.70
N LYS A 20 17.82 -11.06 -11.59
CA LYS A 20 18.93 -10.73 -10.66
C LYS A 20 18.53 -10.89 -9.19
N ILE A 21 17.27 -10.63 -8.85
CA ILE A 21 16.76 -10.85 -7.49
C ILE A 21 16.68 -12.35 -7.22
N LEU A 22 16.09 -13.14 -8.11
CA LEU A 22 15.97 -14.59 -7.95
C LEU A 22 17.32 -15.29 -7.80
N LYS A 23 18.31 -14.92 -8.62
CA LYS A 23 19.69 -15.44 -8.47
C LYS A 23 20.31 -15.13 -7.11
N LYS A 24 19.95 -14.00 -6.51
CA LYS A 24 20.49 -13.59 -5.20
C LYS A 24 19.73 -14.21 -4.02
N TYR A 25 18.46 -14.52 -4.22
CA TYR A 25 17.57 -15.06 -3.19
C TYR A 25 16.90 -16.37 -3.67
N PRO A 26 17.70 -17.40 -4.01
CA PRO A 26 17.17 -18.62 -4.64
C PRO A 26 16.29 -19.47 -3.71
N ASN A 27 16.43 -19.29 -2.39
CA ASN A 27 15.77 -20.11 -1.38
C ASN A 27 14.60 -19.37 -0.68
N VAL A 28 14.11 -18.27 -1.25
CA VAL A 28 12.96 -17.55 -0.68
C VAL A 28 11.68 -18.08 -1.31
N ASP A 29 10.93 -18.84 -0.53
CA ASP A 29 9.70 -19.49 -0.98
C ASP A 29 8.67 -18.48 -1.50
N GLY A 30 8.10 -18.77 -2.67
CA GLY A 30 7.09 -17.92 -3.30
C GLY A 30 7.62 -16.64 -3.96
N LEU A 31 8.92 -16.32 -3.85
CA LEU A 31 9.50 -15.11 -4.44
C LEU A 31 9.36 -15.05 -5.96
N GLU A 32 9.61 -16.17 -6.66
CA GLU A 32 9.45 -16.26 -8.11
C GLU A 32 8.02 -15.93 -8.53
N SER A 33 7.04 -16.61 -7.93
CA SER A 33 5.63 -16.40 -8.24
C SER A 33 5.18 -14.94 -8.02
N VAL A 34 5.61 -14.28 -6.93
CA VAL A 34 5.24 -12.87 -6.71
C VAL A 34 5.94 -11.93 -7.68
N LEU A 35 7.21 -12.17 -8.03
CA LEU A 35 7.92 -11.36 -9.02
C LEU A 35 7.29 -11.47 -10.41
N GLU A 36 6.87 -12.68 -10.80
CA GLU A 36 6.12 -12.88 -12.05
C GLU A 36 4.80 -12.10 -12.03
N LYS A 37 4.03 -12.18 -10.94
CA LYS A 37 2.79 -11.41 -10.78
C LYS A 37 3.03 -9.90 -10.88
N ILE A 38 4.08 -9.39 -10.24
CA ILE A 38 4.46 -7.97 -10.31
C ILE A 38 4.70 -7.55 -11.77
N LEU A 39 5.42 -8.37 -12.54
CA LEU A 39 5.69 -8.05 -13.95
C LEU A 39 4.40 -7.96 -14.78
N THR A 40 3.34 -8.67 -14.42
CA THR A 40 2.05 -8.56 -15.13
C THR A 40 1.32 -7.23 -14.87
N LEU A 41 1.69 -6.48 -13.82
CA LEU A 41 1.07 -5.19 -13.51
C LEU A 41 1.27 -4.14 -14.61
N VAL A 42 2.34 -4.25 -15.42
CA VAL A 42 2.60 -3.35 -16.54
C VAL A 42 1.45 -3.35 -17.56
N ASP A 43 0.76 -4.49 -17.73
CA ASP A 43 -0.35 -4.68 -18.66
C ASP A 43 -1.70 -4.74 -17.92
N SER A 44 -1.72 -4.57 -16.60
CA SER A 44 -2.93 -4.67 -15.79
C SER A 44 -3.78 -3.41 -15.92
N LYS A 45 -4.94 -3.55 -16.58
CA LYS A 45 -5.94 -2.47 -16.69
C LYS A 45 -6.40 -1.96 -15.31
N PRO A 46 -6.76 -2.82 -14.32
CA PRO A 46 -7.11 -2.37 -12.97
C PRO A 46 -6.01 -1.54 -12.31
N PHE A 47 -4.75 -1.99 -12.39
CA PHE A 47 -3.63 -1.29 -11.78
C PHE A 47 -3.33 0.05 -12.47
N ASN A 48 -3.46 0.10 -13.80
CA ASN A 48 -3.31 1.32 -14.58
C ASN A 48 -4.38 2.36 -14.21
N THR A 49 -5.64 1.94 -14.11
CA THR A 49 -6.75 2.79 -13.67
C THR A 49 -6.55 3.27 -12.24
N LEU A 50 -6.14 2.39 -11.32
CA LEU A 50 -5.82 2.77 -9.94
C LEU A 50 -4.73 3.85 -9.88
N THR A 51 -3.62 3.63 -10.58
CA THR A 51 -2.50 4.58 -10.57
C THR A 51 -2.93 5.95 -11.07
N LYS A 52 -3.71 6.00 -12.17
CA LYS A 52 -4.24 7.25 -12.74
C LYS A 52 -5.28 7.90 -11.83
N ASN A 53 -6.12 7.12 -11.16
CA ASN A 53 -7.11 7.66 -10.23
C ASN A 53 -6.46 8.24 -8.97
N LEU A 54 -5.44 7.57 -8.43
CA LEU A 54 -4.65 8.12 -7.32
C LEU A 54 -4.00 9.46 -7.70
N VAL A 55 -3.48 9.58 -8.93
CA VAL A 55 -2.97 10.86 -9.45
C VAL A 55 -4.05 11.93 -9.46
N ASN A 56 -5.22 11.61 -10.02
CA ASN A 56 -6.34 12.56 -10.08
C ASN A 56 -6.83 12.96 -8.69
N TYR A 57 -6.86 12.02 -7.76
CA TYR A 57 -7.23 12.26 -6.37
C TYR A 57 -6.25 13.23 -5.70
N ILE A 58 -4.93 12.97 -5.81
CA ILE A 58 -3.89 13.85 -5.25
C ILE A 58 -4.00 15.27 -5.85
N LEU A 59 -4.18 15.37 -7.17
CA LEU A 59 -4.33 16.66 -7.87
C LEU A 59 -5.54 17.45 -7.41
N LYS A 60 -6.66 16.77 -7.11
CA LYS A 60 -7.93 17.38 -6.73
C LYS A 60 -8.20 17.33 -5.24
N PHE A 61 -7.22 16.93 -4.42
CA PHE A 61 -7.44 16.64 -3.02
C PHE A 61 -8.11 17.81 -2.29
N ASN A 62 -7.59 19.03 -2.49
CA ASN A 62 -8.13 20.25 -1.88
C ASN A 62 -9.50 20.69 -2.46
N GLU A 63 -9.84 20.25 -3.68
CA GLU A 63 -11.16 20.52 -4.29
C GLU A 63 -12.22 19.53 -3.78
N ILE A 64 -11.82 18.28 -3.55
CA ILE A 64 -12.68 17.19 -3.06
C ILE A 64 -12.89 17.29 -1.55
N HIS A 65 -11.84 17.68 -0.83
CA HIS A 65 -11.85 17.93 0.61
C HIS A 65 -11.54 19.41 0.83
N PRO A 66 -12.54 20.30 0.67
CA PRO A 66 -12.37 21.68 1.12
C PRO A 66 -11.98 21.66 2.61
N GLN A 67 -11.24 22.68 3.06
CA GLN A 67 -10.83 22.83 4.45
C GLN A 67 -12.07 23.02 5.35
N GLU A 68 -12.80 21.94 5.60
CA GLU A 68 -13.79 21.84 6.65
C GLU A 68 -13.04 21.53 7.94
N GLU A 69 -13.47 22.14 9.05
CA GLU A 69 -13.04 21.71 10.38
C GLU A 69 -13.61 20.31 10.62
N ILE A 70 -12.84 19.29 10.24
CA ILE A 70 -13.18 17.90 10.54
C ILE A 70 -13.13 17.76 12.05
N ASP A 71 -14.27 17.46 12.67
CA ASP A 71 -14.31 17.06 14.07
C ASP A 71 -13.72 15.65 14.19
N ILE A 72 -12.47 15.64 14.62
CA ILE A 72 -11.67 14.43 14.78
C ILE A 72 -12.25 13.55 15.90
N GLU A 73 -12.87 14.12 16.93
CA GLU A 73 -13.43 13.37 18.05
C GLU A 73 -14.71 12.64 17.62
N LEU A 74 -15.60 13.29 16.86
CA LEU A 74 -16.76 12.64 16.26
C LEU A 74 -16.33 11.50 15.30
N SER A 75 -15.28 11.72 14.51
CA SER A 75 -14.73 10.70 13.62
C SER A 75 -14.17 9.50 14.39
N TRP A 76 -13.67 9.69 15.60
CA TRP A 76 -13.15 8.62 16.47
C TRP A 76 -14.25 7.79 17.12
N GLU A 77 -15.41 8.40 17.41
CA GLU A 77 -16.58 7.68 17.92
C GLU A 77 -17.18 6.78 16.83
N GLU A 78 -17.24 7.29 15.59
CA GLU A 78 -17.74 6.54 14.44
C GLU A 78 -16.74 5.47 13.98
N PHE A 79 -15.43 5.77 14.00
CA PHE A 79 -14.37 4.88 13.53
C PHE A 79 -13.31 4.62 14.61
N PRO A 80 -13.53 3.64 15.50
CA PRO A 80 -12.59 3.33 16.58
C PRO A 80 -11.17 3.00 16.12
N ILE A 81 -11.00 2.51 14.87
CA ILE A 81 -9.69 2.25 14.28
C ILE A 81 -8.81 3.51 14.22
N LEU A 82 -9.40 4.68 13.94
CA LEU A 82 -8.67 5.96 13.89
C LEU A 82 -8.13 6.33 15.28
N LYS A 83 -8.97 6.18 16.31
CA LYS A 83 -8.60 6.40 17.70
C LYS A 83 -7.49 5.45 18.14
N ASN A 84 -7.63 4.16 17.80
CA ASN A 84 -6.65 3.14 18.16
C ASN A 84 -5.30 3.38 17.46
N ALA A 85 -5.33 3.88 16.21
CA ALA A 85 -4.13 4.21 15.44
C ALA A 85 -3.30 5.35 16.06
N LEU A 86 -3.85 6.18 16.95
CA LEU A 86 -3.08 7.21 17.69
C LEU A 86 -1.99 6.62 18.58
N ALA A 87 -2.02 5.30 18.83
CA ALA A 87 -0.91 4.61 19.47
C ALA A 87 0.37 4.58 18.62
N LEU A 88 0.26 4.80 17.31
CA LEU A 88 1.40 4.99 16.42
C LEU A 88 2.06 6.33 16.67
N ASN A 89 3.38 6.39 16.47
CA ASN A 89 4.13 7.60 16.75
C ASN A 89 3.82 8.72 15.74
N THR A 90 3.22 9.81 16.23
CA THR A 90 2.90 11.04 15.47
C THR A 90 4.06 12.05 15.41
N THR A 91 5.00 11.99 16.36
CA THR A 91 6.16 12.89 16.41
C THR A 91 7.26 12.51 15.43
N LYS A 92 7.28 11.23 14.99
CA LYS A 92 8.03 10.77 13.83
C LYS A 92 7.43 11.28 12.50
N ASP A 93 6.53 12.27 12.50
CA ASP A 93 5.91 12.84 11.29
C ASP A 93 6.25 14.33 11.03
N THR A 94 7.36 14.90 11.56
CA THR A 94 7.72 16.34 11.36
C THR A 94 8.09 16.78 9.92
N SER A 95 7.69 16.03 8.89
CA SER A 95 7.87 16.41 7.48
C SER A 95 6.66 17.20 6.97
N ARG A 96 6.87 18.37 6.36
CA ARG A 96 5.81 19.16 5.70
C ARG A 96 5.15 18.47 4.48
N SER A 97 5.69 17.35 4.02
CA SER A 97 5.03 16.45 3.08
C SER A 97 4.61 15.19 3.84
N ILE A 98 3.31 14.95 3.93
CA ILE A 98 2.68 13.71 4.42
C ILE A 98 3.16 12.46 3.64
N PHE A 99 3.92 12.66 2.57
CA PHE A 99 4.42 11.63 1.66
C PHE A 99 5.97 11.55 1.60
N SER A 100 6.75 12.12 2.54
CA SER A 100 8.23 12.15 2.37
C SER A 100 9.08 11.30 3.32
N ARG A 101 8.50 10.57 4.29
CA ARG A 101 9.32 9.80 5.25
C ARG A 101 9.62 8.36 4.81
N ARG A 102 10.92 8.07 4.71
CA ARG A 102 11.50 6.73 4.70
C ARG A 102 11.63 6.21 6.14
N SER A 103 10.51 6.05 6.85
CA SER A 103 10.53 5.44 8.19
C SER A 103 10.60 3.91 8.05
N ASP A 104 11.45 3.29 8.88
CA ASP A 104 11.54 1.82 9.01
C ASP A 104 10.45 1.25 9.93
N THR A 105 9.68 2.11 10.62
CA THR A 105 8.55 1.78 11.51
C THR A 105 7.27 2.45 11.01
N ILE A 106 6.10 1.85 11.25
CA ILE A 106 4.80 2.42 10.89
C ILE A 106 4.46 3.64 11.76
N THR A 107 4.25 4.81 11.14
CA THR A 107 3.75 6.03 11.79
C THR A 107 2.26 6.23 11.52
N TYR A 108 1.64 7.17 12.23
CA TYR A 108 0.23 7.52 12.00
C TYR A 108 0.02 8.00 10.55
N THR A 109 0.92 8.84 10.02
CA THR A 109 0.88 9.24 8.61
C THR A 109 0.94 8.05 7.65
N GLN A 110 1.74 7.03 7.96
CA GLN A 110 1.83 5.85 7.10
C GLN A 110 0.56 4.99 7.14
N PHE A 111 -0.11 4.93 8.28
CA PHE A 111 -1.46 4.36 8.37
C PHE A 111 -2.47 5.16 7.54
N GLY A 112 -2.47 6.49 7.63
CA GLY A 112 -3.32 7.35 6.79
C GLY A 112 -3.12 7.11 5.29
N ASN A 113 -1.87 7.07 4.83
CA ASN A 113 -1.56 6.79 3.43
C ASN A 113 -2.05 5.40 2.96
N PHE A 114 -2.07 4.41 3.86
CA PHE A 114 -2.63 3.09 3.58
C PHE A 114 -4.16 3.12 3.48
N THR A 115 -4.82 3.88 4.34
CA THR A 115 -6.27 4.15 4.23
C THR A 115 -6.60 4.84 2.90
N ASP A 116 -5.82 5.85 2.50
CA ASP A 116 -5.99 6.54 1.21
C ASP A 116 -5.79 5.60 0.01
N PHE A 117 -4.86 4.66 0.12
CA PHE A 117 -4.70 3.61 -0.89
C PHE A 117 -5.96 2.76 -1.04
N ASN A 118 -6.54 2.31 0.09
CA ASN A 118 -7.77 1.51 0.09
C ASN A 118 -8.98 2.30 -0.43
N PHE A 119 -9.05 3.59 -0.10
CA PHE A 119 -10.01 4.51 -0.71
C PHE A 119 -9.86 4.58 -2.23
N GLY A 120 -8.62 4.69 -2.73
CA GLY A 120 -8.33 4.65 -4.16
C GLY A 120 -8.78 3.34 -4.83
N ILE A 121 -8.58 2.19 -4.16
CA ILE A 121 -9.06 0.88 -4.62
C ILE A 121 -10.58 0.87 -4.74
N LEU A 122 -11.32 1.25 -3.69
CA LEU A 122 -12.78 1.28 -3.70
C LEU A 122 -13.33 2.19 -4.79
N THR A 123 -12.74 3.38 -4.94
CA THR A 123 -13.14 4.36 -5.98
C THR A 123 -13.01 3.78 -7.39
N VAL A 124 -11.95 3.04 -7.68
CA VAL A 124 -11.75 2.39 -8.98
C VAL A 124 -12.83 1.33 -9.24
N LYS A 125 -13.26 0.63 -8.21
CA LYS A 125 -14.16 -0.53 -8.31
C LYS A 125 -15.64 -0.13 -8.33
N GLU A 126 -16.01 0.93 -7.62
CA GLU A 126 -17.38 1.46 -7.61
C GLU A 126 -17.69 2.36 -8.83
N GLY A 127 -16.66 2.90 -9.51
CA GLY A 127 -16.82 3.66 -10.74
C GLY A 127 -17.27 5.10 -10.51
N ASN A 128 -18.12 5.64 -11.40
CA ASN A 128 -18.44 7.08 -11.43
C ASN A 128 -19.45 7.55 -10.36
N ASN A 129 -20.14 6.63 -9.68
CA ASN A 129 -21.08 6.91 -8.59
C ASN A 129 -20.71 6.12 -7.32
N PRO A 130 -19.55 6.42 -6.72
CA PRO A 130 -19.10 5.76 -5.51
C PRO A 130 -20.07 6.00 -4.35
N LEU A 131 -20.41 4.91 -3.67
CA LEU A 131 -21.25 4.93 -2.47
C LEU A 131 -20.30 5.10 -1.28
N TYR A 132 -19.73 6.31 -1.17
CA TYR A 132 -18.79 6.65 -0.11
C TYR A 132 -19.47 6.57 1.26
N SER A 133 -19.22 5.49 1.99
CA SER A 133 -19.30 5.51 3.43
C SER A 133 -17.90 5.34 3.96
N SER A 134 -17.49 6.24 4.86
CA SER A 134 -16.25 6.14 5.62
C SER A 134 -16.11 4.75 6.26
N ASP A 135 -17.24 4.14 6.67
CA ASP A 135 -17.35 2.74 7.11
C ASP A 135 -16.63 1.75 6.19
N ARG A 136 -16.90 1.79 4.88
CA ARG A 136 -16.32 0.83 3.92
C ARG A 136 -14.80 0.96 3.84
N ILE A 137 -14.28 2.18 3.86
CA ILE A 137 -12.84 2.45 3.76
C ILE A 137 -12.12 1.91 5.00
N TYR A 138 -12.66 2.21 6.17
CA TYR A 138 -12.07 1.78 7.44
C TYR A 138 -12.26 0.28 7.70
N ASN A 139 -13.39 -0.30 7.28
CA ASN A 139 -13.62 -1.74 7.34
C ASN A 139 -12.69 -2.50 6.40
N LEU A 140 -12.52 -2.05 5.15
CA LEU A 140 -11.54 -2.63 4.23
C LEU A 140 -10.13 -2.52 4.80
N SER A 141 -9.76 -1.36 5.35
CA SER A 141 -8.45 -1.15 5.97
C SER A 141 -8.23 -2.12 7.14
N ASN A 142 -9.22 -2.28 8.03
CA ASN A 142 -9.19 -3.25 9.13
C ASN A 142 -9.01 -4.68 8.62
N LYS A 143 -9.86 -5.09 7.66
CA LYS A 143 -9.89 -6.44 7.08
C LYS A 143 -8.56 -6.78 6.43
N VAL A 144 -8.00 -5.86 5.64
CA VAL A 144 -6.70 -6.05 4.97
C VAL A 144 -5.54 -6.14 5.96
N MET A 145 -5.51 -5.30 7.00
CA MET A 145 -4.45 -5.33 8.00
C MET A 145 -4.45 -6.64 8.80
N VAL A 146 -5.64 -7.19 9.11
CA VAL A 146 -5.78 -8.39 9.94
C VAL A 146 -5.64 -9.68 9.12
N LEU A 147 -6.32 -9.75 7.97
CA LEU A 147 -6.41 -10.98 7.18
C LEU A 147 -5.35 -11.08 6.09
N LEU A 148 -4.80 -9.94 5.62
CA LEU A 148 -3.82 -9.87 4.55
C LEU A 148 -4.32 -10.55 3.27
N ASP A 149 -3.63 -11.56 2.74
CA ASP A 149 -4.01 -12.23 1.49
C ASP A 149 -5.30 -13.06 1.59
N GLU A 150 -5.91 -13.09 2.77
CA GLU A 150 -7.19 -13.71 3.09
C GLU A 150 -8.31 -12.69 3.35
N PHE A 151 -8.12 -11.40 3.02
CA PHE A 151 -9.10 -10.34 3.27
C PHE A 151 -10.46 -10.56 2.60
N ASP A 152 -10.54 -11.39 1.57
CA ASP A 152 -11.77 -11.72 0.83
C ASP A 152 -12.58 -12.82 1.53
N LYS A 153 -12.05 -13.43 2.60
CA LYS A 153 -12.80 -14.44 3.35
C LYS A 153 -13.91 -13.78 4.17
N ASP A 154 -15.05 -14.46 4.21
CA ASP A 154 -16.18 -14.08 5.05
C ASP A 154 -15.89 -14.44 6.52
N VAL A 155 -15.25 -13.50 7.21
CA VAL A 155 -14.86 -13.63 8.62
C VAL A 155 -15.32 -12.36 9.34
N SER A 156 -16.10 -12.54 10.41
CA SER A 156 -16.42 -11.44 11.32
C SER A 156 -15.15 -11.02 12.05
N LEU A 157 -14.80 -9.74 11.96
CA LEU A 157 -13.64 -9.16 12.60
C LEU A 157 -14.06 -8.04 13.52
N ASP A 158 -13.54 -8.08 14.75
CA ASP A 158 -13.53 -6.90 15.60
C ASP A 158 -12.59 -5.84 15.02
N THR A 159 -12.84 -4.58 15.37
CA THR A 159 -11.92 -3.49 15.04
C THR A 159 -10.57 -3.74 15.72
N VAL A 160 -9.46 -3.57 14.99
CA VAL A 160 -8.12 -3.69 15.58
C VAL A 160 -7.96 -2.75 16.78
N GLY A 161 -7.54 -3.32 17.91
CA GLY A 161 -7.35 -2.59 19.16
C GLY A 161 -6.03 -1.82 19.22
N VAL A 162 -5.90 -1.01 20.27
CA VAL A 162 -4.67 -0.23 20.58
C VAL A 162 -3.41 -1.11 20.60
N ASP A 163 -3.50 -2.32 21.16
CA ASP A 163 -2.34 -3.21 21.28
C ASP A 163 -1.83 -3.76 19.94
N PHE A 164 -2.72 -3.86 18.94
CA PHE A 164 -2.31 -4.17 17.58
C PHE A 164 -1.43 -3.04 17.00
N PHE A 165 -1.84 -1.78 17.15
CA PHE A 165 -1.06 -0.64 16.69
C PHE A 165 0.25 -0.44 17.45
N ARG A 166 0.28 -0.70 18.77
CA ARG A 166 1.52 -0.75 19.54
C ARG A 166 2.48 -1.83 19.01
N SER A 167 1.93 -2.98 18.63
CA SER A 167 2.72 -4.06 18.02
C SER A 167 3.32 -3.62 16.69
N LEU A 168 2.58 -2.87 15.86
CA LEU A 168 3.09 -2.33 14.59
C LEU A 168 4.28 -1.36 14.77
N ASP A 169 4.23 -0.43 15.74
CA ASP A 169 5.35 0.51 15.99
C ASP A 169 6.59 -0.21 16.55
N ALA A 170 6.42 -1.36 17.20
CA ALA A 170 7.50 -2.17 17.76
C ALA A 170 8.21 -3.08 16.73
N VAL A 171 7.65 -3.27 15.53
CA VAL A 171 8.23 -4.13 14.51
C VAL A 171 9.51 -3.53 13.94
N VAL A 172 10.53 -4.39 13.78
CA VAL A 172 11.81 -4.04 13.18
C VAL A 172 12.14 -4.95 12.00
N TRP A 173 13.08 -4.52 11.17
CA TRP A 173 13.50 -5.26 9.99
C TRP A 173 14.59 -6.28 10.30
N ASN A 174 14.43 -7.52 9.84
CA ASN A 174 15.57 -8.35 9.51
C ASN A 174 16.39 -7.65 8.40
N LYS A 175 17.72 -7.62 8.56
CA LYS A 175 18.61 -6.90 7.64
C LYS A 175 18.55 -7.44 6.21
N ASP A 176 18.40 -8.75 6.03
CA ASP A 176 18.42 -9.35 4.70
C ASP A 176 17.04 -9.32 4.04
N ALA A 177 15.96 -9.48 4.80
CA ALA A 177 14.59 -9.19 4.35
C ALA A 177 14.49 -7.74 3.86
N LYS A 178 15.03 -6.78 4.61
CA LYS A 178 15.08 -5.37 4.20
C LYS A 178 15.84 -5.15 2.90
N LYS A 179 16.93 -5.89 2.67
CA LYS A 179 17.69 -5.81 1.40
C LYS A 179 16.87 -6.37 0.24
N LEU A 180 16.11 -7.45 0.45
CA LEU A 180 15.18 -7.98 -0.55
C LEU A 180 14.09 -6.95 -0.87
N PHE A 181 13.41 -6.43 0.15
CA PHE A 181 12.36 -5.43 0.01
C PHE A 181 12.84 -4.19 -0.77
N LYS A 182 14.02 -3.66 -0.43
CA LYS A 182 14.66 -2.55 -1.13
C LYS A 182 15.00 -2.83 -2.60
N LYS A 183 15.04 -4.10 -3.03
CA LYS A 183 15.23 -4.50 -4.43
C LYS A 183 13.91 -4.71 -5.16
N ILE A 184 12.86 -5.15 -4.47
CA ILE A 184 11.54 -5.36 -5.06
C ILE A 184 10.80 -4.04 -5.25
N VAL A 185 10.79 -3.16 -4.25
CA VAL A 185 10.05 -1.87 -4.31
C VAL A 185 10.38 -1.06 -5.56
N PRO A 186 11.66 -0.89 -5.98
CA PRO A 186 11.96 -0.19 -7.22
C PRO A 186 11.27 -0.75 -8.46
N ILE A 187 11.04 -2.07 -8.55
CA ILE A 187 10.33 -2.67 -9.69
C ILE A 187 8.89 -2.19 -9.74
N PHE A 188 8.20 -2.11 -8.60
CA PHE A 188 6.85 -1.52 -8.53
C PHE A 188 6.86 -0.06 -8.97
N LEU A 189 7.82 0.72 -8.48
CA LEU A 189 7.90 2.14 -8.79
C LEU A 189 8.23 2.38 -10.26
N ASP A 190 9.09 1.55 -10.85
CA ASP A 190 9.36 1.58 -12.28
C ASP A 190 8.08 1.29 -13.10
N ILE A 191 7.27 0.30 -12.69
CA ILE A 191 6.00 0.00 -13.38
C ILE A 191 5.02 1.17 -13.25
N ALA A 192 4.90 1.77 -12.06
CA ALA A 192 4.09 2.95 -11.85
C ALA A 192 4.57 4.11 -12.75
N ASP A 193 5.89 4.37 -12.81
CA ASP A 193 6.48 5.39 -13.66
C ASP A 193 6.06 5.22 -15.13
N LEU A 194 6.13 3.99 -15.67
CA LEU A 194 5.68 3.72 -17.05
C LEU A 194 4.23 4.12 -17.32
N ILE A 195 3.36 4.12 -16.30
CA ILE A 195 1.95 4.51 -16.42
C ILE A 195 1.77 6.04 -16.38
N ILE A 196 2.61 6.74 -15.61
CA ILE A 196 2.40 8.15 -15.27
C ILE A 196 3.60 9.08 -15.56
N ALA A 197 4.56 8.65 -16.37
CA ALA A 197 5.82 9.34 -16.68
C ALA A 197 5.67 10.76 -17.27
N THR A 198 4.48 11.15 -17.71
CA THR A 198 4.21 12.52 -18.20
C THR A 198 3.87 13.52 -17.10
N LEU A 199 3.85 13.10 -15.83
CA LEU A 199 3.47 13.94 -14.69
C LEU A 199 4.66 14.69 -14.07
N PHE A 200 4.33 15.68 -13.22
CA PHE A 200 5.30 16.45 -12.45
C PHE A 200 5.97 15.62 -11.35
N SER A 201 7.20 16.00 -10.97
CA SER A 201 8.03 15.29 -9.99
C SER A 201 7.36 15.08 -8.64
N ASP A 202 6.58 16.06 -8.18
CA ASP A 202 6.02 16.05 -6.83
C ASP A 202 4.88 15.02 -6.74
N ILE A 203 4.02 14.95 -7.76
CA ILE A 203 2.95 13.94 -7.86
C ILE A 203 3.55 12.53 -7.98
N LEU A 204 4.63 12.38 -8.77
CA LEU A 204 5.34 11.11 -8.88
C LEU A 204 5.88 10.65 -7.52
N SER A 205 6.46 11.58 -6.76
CA SER A 205 6.95 11.31 -5.40
C SER A 205 5.82 10.84 -4.48
N ASP A 206 4.66 11.48 -4.52
CA ASP A 206 3.53 11.14 -3.67
C ASP A 206 2.95 9.75 -3.99
N ILE A 207 2.77 9.43 -5.28
CA ILE A 207 2.35 8.09 -5.74
C ILE A 207 3.34 7.01 -5.31
N PHE A 208 4.64 7.28 -5.49
CA PHE A 208 5.68 6.31 -5.13
C PHE A 208 5.73 6.09 -3.62
N THR A 209 5.55 7.15 -2.83
CA THR A 209 5.45 7.00 -1.39
C THR A 209 4.20 6.24 -1.00
N ASN A 210 3.05 6.49 -1.62
CA ASN A 210 1.83 5.76 -1.31
C ASN A 210 2.03 4.25 -1.50
N TYR A 211 2.49 3.80 -2.67
CA TYR A 211 2.76 2.38 -2.92
C TYR A 211 3.81 1.78 -1.99
N ARG A 212 4.91 2.50 -1.75
CA ARG A 212 5.93 2.04 -0.82
C ARG A 212 5.38 1.90 0.61
N THR A 213 4.55 2.85 1.02
CA THR A 213 3.96 2.89 2.36
C THR A 213 2.96 1.76 2.54
N THR A 214 2.06 1.57 1.59
CA THR A 214 1.12 0.43 1.56
C THR A 214 1.86 -0.89 1.72
N LEU A 215 2.91 -1.12 0.91
CA LEU A 215 3.71 -2.34 1.06
C LEU A 215 4.38 -2.44 2.43
N THR A 216 4.88 -1.35 3.00
CA THR A 216 5.50 -1.34 4.33
C THR A 216 4.49 -1.68 5.42
N VAL A 217 3.27 -1.12 5.37
CA VAL A 217 2.17 -1.44 6.29
C VAL A 217 1.82 -2.92 6.19
N LEU A 218 1.63 -3.46 4.99
CA LEU A 218 1.29 -4.87 4.78
C LEU A 218 2.37 -5.82 5.32
N VAL A 219 3.65 -5.54 5.07
CA VAL A 219 4.76 -6.35 5.59
C VAL A 219 4.79 -6.32 7.12
N THR A 220 4.56 -5.16 7.72
CA THR A 220 4.52 -5.00 9.17
C THR A 220 3.33 -5.74 9.79
N CYS A 221 2.15 -5.63 9.18
CA CYS A 221 0.96 -6.36 9.58
C CYS A 221 1.17 -7.87 9.49
N SER A 222 1.89 -8.36 8.46
CA SER A 222 2.23 -9.78 8.33
C SER A 222 3.10 -10.29 9.49
N ALA A 223 4.10 -9.51 9.91
CA ALA A 223 4.89 -9.87 11.08
C ALA A 223 4.02 -9.93 12.35
N VAL A 224 3.18 -8.92 12.58
CA VAL A 224 2.26 -8.87 13.74
C VAL A 224 1.24 -10.00 13.73
N LYS A 225 0.61 -10.30 12.58
CA LYS A 225 -0.33 -11.44 12.42
C LYS A 225 0.32 -12.77 12.85
N ASN A 226 1.61 -12.92 12.61
CA ASN A 226 2.39 -14.09 12.98
C ASN A 226 3.00 -14.00 14.40
N ASN A 227 2.55 -13.06 15.24
CA ASN A 227 3.06 -12.80 16.59
C ASN A 227 4.58 -12.54 16.63
N ARG A 228 5.11 -11.91 15.57
CA ARG A 228 6.53 -11.52 15.47
C ARG A 228 6.70 -10.01 15.50
N ASN A 229 7.81 -9.57 16.08
CA ASN A 229 8.28 -8.19 16.04
C ASN A 229 9.44 -7.99 15.05
N ILE A 230 9.80 -9.01 14.28
CA ILE A 230 10.84 -8.95 13.26
C ILE A 230 10.22 -9.35 11.93
N ILE A 231 10.39 -8.49 10.92
CA ILE A 231 10.01 -8.75 9.53
C ILE A 231 11.00 -9.73 8.91
N GLU A 232 10.49 -10.82 8.37
CA GLU A 232 11.23 -11.85 7.65
C GLU A 232 10.82 -11.88 6.16
N TYR A 233 11.35 -12.84 5.39
CA TYR A 233 11.08 -12.90 3.96
C TYR A 233 9.62 -13.21 3.65
N GLU A 234 9.01 -14.13 4.39
CA GLU A 234 7.62 -14.55 4.22
C GLU A 234 6.63 -13.39 4.36
N ASP A 235 6.94 -12.39 5.19
CA ASP A 235 6.12 -11.18 5.35
C ASP A 235 6.12 -10.33 4.09
N ILE A 236 7.27 -10.24 3.41
CA ILE A 236 7.41 -9.58 2.11
C ILE A 236 6.55 -10.32 1.08
N ILE A 237 6.62 -11.65 1.05
CA ILE A 237 5.85 -12.46 0.11
C ILE A 237 4.34 -12.31 0.36
N CYS A 238 3.90 -12.36 1.62
CA CYS A 238 2.50 -12.18 2.00
C CYS A 238 2.00 -10.78 1.61
N ALA A 239 2.76 -9.73 1.90
CA ALA A 239 2.41 -8.36 1.53
C ALA A 239 2.27 -8.18 0.01
N LEU A 240 3.17 -8.77 -0.78
CA LEU A 240 3.13 -8.72 -2.24
C LEU A 240 1.92 -9.45 -2.80
N LYS A 241 1.60 -10.64 -2.25
CA LYS A 241 0.37 -11.37 -2.60
C LYS A 241 -0.87 -10.56 -2.27
N THR A 242 -0.92 -9.97 -1.07
CA THR A 242 -2.03 -9.13 -0.60
C THR A 242 -2.24 -7.93 -1.51
N PHE A 243 -1.17 -7.18 -1.80
CA PHE A 243 -1.23 -6.03 -2.70
C PHE A 243 -1.75 -6.42 -4.08
N TYR A 244 -1.17 -7.46 -4.68
CA TYR A 244 -1.62 -7.93 -5.99
C TYR A 244 -3.09 -8.34 -5.97
N LYS A 245 -3.52 -9.06 -4.92
CA LYS A 245 -4.91 -9.48 -4.76
C LYS A 245 -5.83 -8.27 -4.64
N LEU A 246 -5.50 -7.27 -3.80
CA LEU A 246 -6.28 -6.04 -3.66
C LEU A 246 -6.50 -5.30 -4.98
N THR A 247 -5.43 -5.13 -5.76
CA THR A 247 -5.53 -4.44 -7.06
C THR A 247 -6.44 -5.17 -8.06
N ASN A 248 -6.53 -6.50 -7.97
CA ASN A 248 -7.28 -7.33 -8.88
C ASN A 248 -8.65 -7.79 -8.34
N ALA A 249 -8.94 -7.56 -7.06
CA ALA A 249 -10.18 -7.99 -6.41
C ALA A 249 -11.42 -7.36 -7.05
N ASP A 250 -12.53 -8.09 -7.07
CA ASP A 250 -13.82 -7.50 -7.42
C ASP A 250 -14.41 -6.74 -6.23
N ILE A 251 -15.36 -5.84 -6.48
CA ILE A 251 -15.97 -5.04 -5.41
C ILE A 251 -16.59 -5.91 -4.32
N ASN A 252 -17.13 -7.08 -4.68
CA ASN A 252 -17.72 -8.03 -3.73
C ASN A 252 -16.70 -8.67 -2.80
N ASP A 253 -15.42 -8.72 -3.19
CA ASP A 253 -14.35 -9.25 -2.34
C ASP A 253 -13.88 -8.20 -1.31
N LEU A 254 -14.22 -6.92 -1.55
CA LEU A 254 -13.79 -5.76 -0.76
C LEU A 254 -14.85 -5.29 0.25
N ILE A 255 -16.10 -5.75 0.10
CA ILE A 255 -17.24 -5.42 0.96
C ILE A 255 -17.35 -6.44 2.11
#